data_AF-A0A9Q1IBT9-F1
#
_entry.id   AF-A0A9Q1IBT9-F1
#
_cell.length_a   1.000
_cell.length_b   1.000
_cell.length_c   1.000
_cell.angle_alpha   90.00
_cell.angle_beta   90.00
_cell.angle_gamma   90.00
#
_symmetry.space_group_name_H-M   'P 1'
#
loop_
_entity.id
_entity.type
_entity.pdbx_description
1 polymer ?
#
loop_
_entity_poly.entity_id
_entity_poly.type
_entity_poly.pdbx_seq_one_letter_code
_entity_poly.pdbx_strand_id
1 'polypeptide(L)'
;MPEMILDRVVWPRHDSSESEPECSIDQQCSALAFFRQYVEKANSEKLKDLLTFWVGWVILPQHLYIEVTSGLLPKSRTCHEILEVPGHHTSYQQFRKALEGAVQTADTGFGLI
;
A
#
# COMPACT_ATOMS: atom_id res chain seq x y z
N MET A 1 4.16 14.28 8.72
CA MET A 1 4.60 13.06 8.00
C MET A 1 3.59 12.57 6.98
N PRO A 2 2.26 12.56 7.24
CA PRO A 2 1.27 12.12 6.25
C PRO A 2 1.42 12.83 4.90
N GLU A 3 1.42 14.16 4.90
CA GLU A 3 1.58 14.99 3.69
C GLU A 3 2.83 14.63 2.89
N MET A 4 3.98 14.51 3.57
CA MET A 4 5.25 14.18 2.91
C MET A 4 5.22 12.81 2.23
N ILE A 5 4.54 11.81 2.82
CA ILE A 5 4.40 10.50 2.19
C ILE A 5 3.50 10.62 0.96
N LEU A 6 2.31 11.24 1.11
CA LEU A 6 1.34 11.40 0.04
C LEU A 6 1.89 12.17 -1.16
N ASP A 7 2.72 13.19 -0.93
CA ASP A 7 3.41 13.96 -1.98
C ASP A 7 4.36 13.10 -2.84
N ARG A 8 4.88 12.01 -2.28
CA ARG A 8 5.79 11.08 -2.97
C ARG A 8 5.03 9.94 -3.66
N VAL A 9 3.76 9.72 -3.33
CA VAL A 9 2.99 8.61 -3.88
C VAL A 9 2.70 8.84 -5.36
N VAL A 10 3.15 7.90 -6.17
CA VAL A 10 2.80 7.78 -7.58
C VAL A 10 1.58 6.88 -7.69
N TRP A 11 0.43 7.50 -7.95
CA TRP A 11 -0.85 6.81 -8.09
C TRP A 11 -0.97 6.14 -9.47
N PRO A 12 -1.61 4.96 -9.55
CA PRO A 12 -1.76 4.25 -10.82
C PRO A 12 -2.60 5.08 -11.79
N ARG A 13 -2.13 5.19 -13.04
CA ARG A 13 -2.87 5.85 -14.13
C ARG A 13 -3.67 4.82 -14.91
N HIS A 14 -4.93 5.13 -15.20
CA HIS A 14 -5.80 4.26 -15.97
C HIS A 14 -5.48 4.20 -17.47
N ASP A 15 -4.69 5.15 -17.98
CA ASP A 15 -4.64 5.43 -19.42
C ASP A 15 -3.46 4.80 -20.18
N SER A 16 -2.63 3.91 -19.60
CA SER A 16 -1.33 3.58 -20.24
C SER A 16 -0.72 2.20 -20.01
N SER A 17 -1.48 1.15 -19.68
CA SER A 17 -0.95 -0.22 -19.75
C SER A 17 -1.56 -1.00 -20.91
N GLU A 18 -0.71 -1.62 -21.74
CA GLU A 18 -1.13 -2.62 -22.75
C GLU A 18 -1.68 -3.93 -22.12
N SER A 19 -1.73 -3.97 -20.79
CA SER A 19 -2.26 -5.06 -19.98
C SER A 19 -3.62 -4.67 -19.39
N GLU A 20 -4.60 -5.57 -19.52
CA GLU A 20 -5.92 -5.42 -18.89
C GLU A 20 -5.76 -5.26 -17.36
N PRO A 21 -6.50 -4.33 -16.73
CA PRO A 21 -6.41 -4.12 -15.30
C PRO A 21 -6.87 -5.35 -14.51
N GLU A 22 -6.11 -5.75 -13.48
CA GLU A 22 -6.45 -6.91 -12.63
C GLU A 22 -7.73 -6.71 -11.79
N CYS A 23 -8.13 -5.45 -11.56
CA CYS A 23 -9.27 -5.06 -10.74
C CYS A 23 -10.17 -4.06 -11.48
N SER A 24 -11.46 -4.06 -11.15
CA SER A 24 -12.39 -3.07 -11.70
C SER A 24 -12.04 -1.64 -11.27
N ILE A 25 -12.49 -0.65 -12.02
CA ILE A 25 -12.25 0.77 -11.70
C ILE A 25 -12.73 1.12 -10.29
N ASP A 26 -13.92 0.64 -9.90
CA ASP A 26 -14.49 0.89 -8.57
C ASP A 26 -13.63 0.29 -7.44
N GLN A 27 -13.09 -0.91 -7.66
CA GLN A 27 -12.19 -1.56 -6.72
C GLN A 27 -10.88 -0.78 -6.56
N GLN A 28 -10.30 -0.33 -7.67
CA GLN A 28 -9.10 0.50 -7.67
C GLN A 28 -9.34 1.81 -6.93
N CYS A 29 -10.38 2.57 -7.30
CA CYS A 29 -10.74 3.82 -6.66
C CYS A 29 -10.96 3.65 -5.15
N SER A 30 -11.68 2.61 -4.75
CA SER A 30 -11.95 2.33 -3.33
C SER A 30 -10.68 2.00 -2.55
N ALA A 31 -9.83 1.11 -3.08
CA ALA A 31 -8.58 0.72 -2.44
C ALA A 31 -7.62 1.91 -2.26
N LEU A 32 -7.48 2.75 -3.30
CA LEU A 32 -6.63 3.94 -3.24
C LEU A 32 -7.20 4.99 -2.27
N ALA A 33 -8.52 5.17 -2.22
CA ALA A 33 -9.16 6.05 -1.25
C ALA A 33 -8.95 5.56 0.19
N PHE A 34 -9.06 4.26 0.44
CA PHE A 34 -8.78 3.67 1.76
C PHE A 34 -7.30 3.80 2.15
N PHE A 35 -6.39 3.60 1.20
CA PHE A 35 -4.96 3.80 1.43
C PHE A 35 -4.65 5.26 1.82
N ARG A 36 -5.16 6.22 1.05
CA ARG A 36 -5.00 7.65 1.37
C ARG A 36 -5.53 7.97 2.76
N GLN A 37 -6.74 7.51 3.05
CA GLN A 37 -7.38 7.69 4.36
C GLN A 37 -6.55 7.05 5.49
N TYR A 38 -5.89 5.93 5.26
CA TYR A 38 -5.00 5.31 6.24
C TYR A 38 -3.81 6.21 6.54
N VAL A 39 -3.12 6.70 5.52
CA VAL A 39 -1.94 7.57 5.68
C VAL A 39 -2.30 8.86 6.41
N GLU A 40 -3.44 9.48 6.08
CA GLU A 40 -3.93 10.70 6.74
C GLU A 40 -4.28 10.49 8.23
N LYS A 41 -4.76 9.30 8.60
CA LYS A 41 -5.22 8.98 9.96
C LYS A 41 -4.17 8.29 10.84
N ALA A 42 -3.14 7.69 10.25
CA ALA A 42 -2.13 6.96 10.97
C ALA A 42 -1.23 7.90 11.79
N ASN A 43 -0.79 7.42 12.95
CA ASN A 43 0.19 8.15 13.75
C ASN A 43 1.61 7.96 13.18
N SER A 44 2.55 8.74 13.71
CA SER A 44 3.93 8.76 13.24
C SER A 44 4.64 7.40 13.28
N GLU A 45 4.31 6.54 14.24
CA GLU A 45 4.90 5.21 14.40
C GLU A 45 4.42 4.28 13.28
N LYS A 46 3.10 4.16 13.10
CA LYS A 46 2.50 3.35 12.03
C LYS A 46 2.97 3.76 10.63
N LEU A 47 3.19 5.05 10.40
CA LEU A 47 3.72 5.54 9.13
C LEU A 47 5.18 5.14 8.89
N LYS A 48 5.99 5.07 9.96
CA LYS A 48 7.37 4.56 9.85
C LYS A 48 7.36 3.05 9.57
N ASP A 49 6.50 2.30 10.25
CA ASP A 49 6.36 0.86 10.02
C ASP A 49 5.89 0.58 8.60
N LEU A 50 4.93 1.36 8.10
CA LEU A 50 4.49 1.29 6.70
C LEU A 50 5.64 1.57 5.73
N LEU A 51 6.46 2.58 5.96
CA LEU A 51 7.61 2.89 5.10
C LEU A 51 8.65 1.77 5.14
N THR A 52 8.98 1.25 6.32
CA THR A 52 9.88 0.10 6.45
C THR A 52 9.35 -1.11 5.70
N PHE A 53 8.04 -1.41 5.82
CA PHE A 53 7.41 -2.48 5.05
C PHE A 53 7.49 -2.24 3.53
N TRP A 54 7.20 -1.03 3.09
CA TRP A 54 7.12 -0.67 1.67
C TRP A 54 8.49 -0.70 1.00
N VAL A 55 9.50 -0.06 1.59
CA VAL A 55 10.80 0.17 0.93
C VAL A 55 12.00 -0.40 1.66
N GLY A 56 11.81 -1.05 2.81
CA GLY A 56 12.88 -1.70 3.58
C GLY A 56 13.68 -0.78 4.50
N TRP A 57 13.35 0.52 4.54
CA TRP A 57 14.02 1.52 5.37
C TRP A 57 13.07 2.69 5.68
N VAL A 58 13.41 3.48 6.72
CA VAL A 58 12.60 4.61 7.20
C VAL A 58 12.85 5.90 6.40
N ILE A 59 13.90 5.95 5.57
CA ILE A 59 14.21 7.12 4.74
C ILE A 59 13.25 7.17 3.55
N LEU A 60 12.55 8.29 3.40
CA LEU A 60 11.55 8.50 2.36
C LEU A 60 12.23 8.66 0.98
N PRO A 61 11.97 7.77 0.01
CA PRO A 61 12.55 7.86 -1.33
C PRO A 61 11.90 8.98 -2.16
N GLN A 62 12.40 9.18 -3.39
CA GLN A 62 11.87 10.21 -4.27
C GLN A 62 10.46 9.90 -4.75
N HIS A 63 10.15 8.62 -4.96
CA HIS A 63 8.89 8.11 -5.45
C HIS A 63 8.44 6.91 -4.61
N LEU A 64 7.13 6.79 -4.41
CA LEU A 64 6.51 5.66 -3.75
C LEU A 64 5.38 5.17 -4.65
N TYR A 65 5.56 4.02 -5.29
CA TYR A 65 4.60 3.51 -6.28
C TYR A 65 3.54 2.66 -5.61
N ILE A 66 2.26 2.91 -5.89
CA ILE A 66 1.17 2.07 -5.41
C ILE A 66 0.46 1.40 -6.57
N GLU A 67 0.20 0.11 -6.43
CA GLU A 67 -0.55 -0.69 -7.38
C GLU A 67 -1.71 -1.38 -6.68
N VAL A 68 -2.84 -1.50 -7.38
CA VAL A 68 -4.00 -2.26 -6.89
C VAL A 68 -4.04 -3.59 -7.62
N THR A 69 -4.01 -4.68 -6.86
CA THR A 69 -3.96 -6.05 -7.41
C THR A 69 -5.14 -6.88 -6.94
N SER A 70 -5.39 -8.01 -7.63
CA SER A 70 -6.37 -9.01 -7.20
C SER A 70 -5.83 -9.94 -6.09
N GLY A 71 -4.68 -9.60 -5.49
CA GLY A 71 -4.07 -10.37 -4.41
C GLY A 71 -4.91 -10.41 -3.14
N LEU A 72 -4.57 -11.33 -2.23
CA LEU A 72 -5.27 -11.49 -0.95
C LEU A 72 -4.71 -10.61 0.17
N LEU A 73 -3.40 -10.34 0.13
CA LEU A 73 -2.69 -9.59 1.16
C LEU A 73 -1.86 -8.47 0.53
N PRO A 74 -1.68 -7.34 1.22
CA PRO A 74 -0.72 -6.33 0.82
C PRO A 74 0.69 -6.90 0.73
N LYS A 75 1.46 -6.45 -0.27
CA LYS A 75 2.84 -6.88 -0.50
C LYS A 75 3.71 -5.69 -0.88
N SER A 76 5.00 -5.79 -0.59
CA SER A 76 5.99 -4.83 -1.04
C SER A 76 6.99 -5.47 -2.00
N ARG A 77 7.33 -4.73 -3.05
CA ARG A 77 8.51 -4.97 -3.89
C ARG A 77 9.52 -3.89 -3.54
N THR A 78 10.19 -4.05 -2.41
CA THR A 78 11.03 -3.02 -1.78
C THR A 78 12.09 -2.45 -2.74
N CYS A 79 12.75 -3.27 -3.54
CA CYS A 79 13.74 -2.83 -4.54
C CYS A 79 13.18 -1.91 -5.63
N HIS A 80 11.87 -1.97 -5.88
CA HIS A 80 11.17 -1.15 -6.87
C HIS A 80 10.32 -0.05 -6.23
N GLU A 81 10.34 0.07 -4.90
CA GLU A 81 9.54 1.05 -4.16
C GLU A 81 8.03 0.91 -4.42
N ILE A 82 7.55 -0.31 -4.72
CA ILE A 82 6.13 -0.59 -5.01
C ILE A 82 5.43 -1.25 -3.83
N LEU A 83 4.27 -0.71 -3.46
CA LEU A 83 3.30 -1.30 -2.54
C LEU A 83 2.10 -1.78 -3.34
N GLU A 84 1.84 -3.08 -3.27
CA GLU A 84 0.65 -3.70 -3.82
C GLU A 84 -0.43 -3.76 -2.74
N VAL A 85 -1.60 -3.21 -3.04
CA VAL A 85 -2.76 -3.26 -2.15
C VAL A 85 -3.92 -4.04 -2.78
N PRO A 86 -4.61 -4.91 -2.02
CA PRO A 86 -5.74 -5.66 -2.54
C PRO A 86 -6.96 -4.79 -2.90
N GLY A 87 -7.50 -4.96 -4.11
CA GLY A 87 -8.70 -4.26 -4.58
C GLY A 87 -10.03 -4.79 -4.04
N HIS A 88 -10.04 -6.00 -3.44
CA HIS A 88 -11.27 -6.71 -3.08
C HIS A 88 -11.93 -6.23 -1.77
N HIS A 89 -11.29 -5.35 -1.00
CA HIS A 89 -11.82 -4.87 0.28
C HIS A 89 -13.00 -3.91 0.07
N THR A 90 -14.13 -4.18 0.73
CA THR A 90 -15.35 -3.37 0.58
C THR A 90 -15.50 -2.29 1.65
N SER A 91 -14.58 -2.22 2.62
CA SER A 91 -14.59 -1.19 3.66
C SER A 91 -13.18 -0.83 4.12
N TYR A 92 -13.04 0.42 4.59
CA TYR A 92 -11.80 0.92 5.18
C TYR A 92 -11.27 0.04 6.32
N GLN A 93 -12.14 -0.52 7.16
CA GLN A 93 -11.70 -1.34 8.31
C GLN A 93 -11.07 -2.66 7.87
N GLN A 94 -11.61 -3.29 6.82
CA GLN A 94 -11.01 -4.51 6.26
C GLN A 94 -9.65 -4.21 5.65
N PHE A 95 -9.57 -3.16 4.83
CA PHE A 95 -8.33 -2.69 4.21
C PHE A 95 -7.27 -2.39 5.26
N ARG A 96 -7.62 -1.57 6.27
CA ARG A 96 -6.71 -1.18 7.34
C ARG A 96 -6.19 -2.39 8.11
N LYS A 97 -7.08 -3.32 8.50
CA LYS A 97 -6.68 -4.51 9.24
C LYS A 97 -5.73 -5.39 8.44
N ALA A 98 -5.97 -5.54 7.13
CA ALA A 98 -5.10 -6.29 6.24
C ALA A 98 -3.72 -5.62 6.09
N LEU A 99 -3.69 -4.30 5.91
CA LEU A 99 -2.45 -3.52 5.82
C LEU A 99 -1.64 -3.55 7.12
N GLU A 100 -2.26 -3.26 8.26
CA GLU A 100 -1.60 -3.31 9.56
C GLU A 100 -1.08 -4.72 9.86
N GLY A 101 -1.85 -5.76 9.51
CA GLY A 101 -1.40 -7.15 9.63
C GLY A 101 -0.17 -7.45 8.79
N ALA A 102 -0.18 -7.09 7.50
CA ALA A 102 0.96 -7.32 6.61
C ALA A 102 2.23 -6.59 7.09
N VAL A 103 2.09 -5.31 7.48
CA VAL A 103 3.19 -4.49 8.01
C VAL A 103 3.80 -5.13 9.26
N GLN A 104 2.97 -5.61 10.20
CA GLN A 104 3.46 -6.23 11.44
C GLN A 104 4.14 -7.59 11.21
N THR A 105 3.73 -8.34 10.18
CA THR A 105 4.34 -9.65 9.86
C THR A 105 5.62 -9.55 9.05
N ALA A 106 5.99 -8.35 8.60
CA ALA A 106 7.17 -8.15 7.76
C ALA A 106 8.49 -8.37 8.52
N ASP A 107 8.54 -8.01 9.82
CA ASP A 107 9.71 -8.20 10.68
C ASP A 107 9.95 -9.67 11.06
N THR A 108 8.90 -10.50 11.05
CA THR A 108 8.99 -11.91 11.46
C THR A 108 9.24 -12.87 10.30
N GLY A 109 9.03 -12.41 9.06
CA GLY A 109 9.02 -13.26 7.87
C GLY A 109 7.84 -14.25 7.87
N PHE A 110 7.39 -14.67 6.69
CA PHE A 110 6.46 -15.80 6.59
C PHE A 110 7.20 -17.10 6.96
N GLY A 111 7.32 -17.39 8.27
CA GLY A 111 8.06 -18.55 8.77
C GLY A 111 7.86 -18.90 10.25
N LEU A 112 7.17 -18.08 11.05
CA LEU A 112 6.82 -18.42 12.42
C LEU A 112 5.47 -19.15 12.44
N ILE A 113 5.55 -20.48 12.38
CA ILE A 113 4.47 -21.45 12.67
C ILE A 113 4.54 -21.81 14.15
#